data_AF-A0A914F766-F1
#
_entry.id   AF-A0A914F766-F1
#
_cell.length_a   1.000
_cell.length_b   1.000
_cell.length_c   1.000
_cell.angle_alpha   90.00
_cell.angle_beta   90.00
_cell.angle_gamma   90.00
#
_symmetry.space_group_name_H-M   'P 1'
#
loop_
_entity.id
_entity.type
_entity.pdbx_description
1 polymer ?
#
loop_
_entity_poly.entity_id
_entity_poly.type
_entity_poly.pdbx_seq_one_letter_code
_entity_poly.pdbx_strand_id
1 'polypeptide(L)'
;METTIAVWNETLFENAKPENQVHAWLRAIAANQLARTAREWCEIFYRYNSGTYNNQWIILDYKNFQPYKPLPDYDLLFVLEQMPGLIEYEDVSKSLKENTYFATYNIPILPKIFKLSGYDKMEESYDWFSRTNSARAKIFKRDHSKVVNLETLQTLMRYNNFTRDTLSRCNCTPPYTAQATISARGDLNDPNGTYPLWRMSYGNHGALDYKGNNYQLFKRLEFRALSSPPYENVPPFQWSKFALANKVKHVGHPDLWKFDCIETKWETLNINVKI
;
A
#
# COMPACT_ATOMS: atom_id res chain seq x y z
N MET A 1 -2.76 -3.39 -8.00
CA MET A 1 -1.80 -2.78 -7.04
C MET A 1 -1.85 -3.57 -5.74
N GLU A 2 -0.92 -3.39 -4.80
CA GLU A 2 -0.88 -4.20 -3.58
C GLU A 2 -0.31 -3.46 -2.37
N THR A 3 -0.61 -3.98 -1.16
CA THR A 3 0.23 -3.76 0.03
C THR A 3 0.56 -5.09 0.72
N THR A 4 1.79 -5.24 1.17
CA THR A 4 2.26 -6.47 1.83
C THR A 4 1.62 -6.69 3.19
N ILE A 5 1.15 -7.90 3.44
CA ILE A 5 0.59 -8.35 4.73
C ILE A 5 1.58 -9.34 5.37
N ALA A 6 1.82 -9.18 6.66
CA ALA A 6 2.80 -9.98 7.39
C ALA A 6 2.26 -11.39 7.72
N VAL A 7 3.16 -12.32 8.02
CA VAL A 7 2.84 -13.64 8.54
C VAL A 7 3.28 -13.67 10.00
N TRP A 8 2.35 -13.58 10.95
CA TRP A 8 2.65 -13.66 12.39
C TRP A 8 2.55 -15.09 12.92
N ASN A 9 1.73 -15.91 12.28
CA ASN A 9 1.70 -17.35 12.53
C ASN A 9 2.81 -18.04 11.73
N GLU A 10 3.99 -18.17 12.32
CA GLU A 10 5.19 -18.71 11.65
C GLU A 10 5.06 -20.18 11.23
N THR A 11 4.14 -20.95 11.84
CA THR A 11 3.89 -22.36 11.44
C THR A 11 3.45 -22.47 9.96
N LEU A 12 2.89 -21.39 9.40
CA LEU A 12 2.51 -21.35 7.99
C LEU A 12 3.71 -21.49 7.04
N PHE A 13 4.92 -21.13 7.47
CA PHE A 13 6.11 -21.27 6.62
C PHE A 13 6.40 -22.74 6.24
N GLU A 14 5.88 -23.71 6.99
CA GLU A 14 5.94 -25.13 6.60
C GLU A 14 5.24 -25.39 5.25
N ASN A 15 4.29 -24.55 4.83
CA ASN A 15 3.59 -24.65 3.56
C ASN A 15 4.35 -24.02 2.37
N ALA A 16 5.46 -23.32 2.62
CA ALA A 16 6.31 -22.80 1.54
C ALA A 16 7.28 -23.91 1.10
N LYS A 17 7.14 -24.37 -0.15
CA LYS A 17 7.87 -25.50 -0.71
C LYS A 17 8.55 -25.11 -2.03
N PRO A 18 9.72 -25.69 -2.36
CA PRO A 18 10.40 -25.40 -3.62
C PRO A 18 9.69 -25.99 -4.85
N GLU A 19 8.91 -27.05 -4.67
CA GLU A 19 8.22 -27.76 -5.75
C GLU A 19 6.75 -27.35 -5.85
N ASN A 20 6.21 -27.35 -7.07
CA ASN A 20 4.80 -27.06 -7.38
C ASN A 20 4.31 -25.68 -6.90
N GLN A 21 5.22 -24.74 -6.73
CA GLN A 21 4.94 -23.36 -6.32
C GLN A 21 5.66 -22.38 -7.23
N VAL A 22 5.02 -21.25 -7.51
CA VAL A 22 5.57 -20.19 -8.35
C VAL A 22 5.68 -18.90 -7.54
N HIS A 23 6.83 -18.25 -7.58
CA HIS A 23 7.03 -16.98 -6.87
C HIS A 23 6.01 -15.92 -7.30
N ALA A 24 5.56 -15.11 -6.34
CA ALA A 24 4.49 -14.14 -6.56
C ALA A 24 4.75 -13.18 -7.73
N TRP A 25 6.01 -12.80 -7.98
CA TRP A 25 6.36 -11.89 -9.07
C TRP A 25 6.03 -12.48 -10.46
N LEU A 26 6.29 -13.77 -10.68
CA LEU A 26 5.93 -14.47 -11.92
C LEU A 26 4.42 -14.61 -12.06
N ARG A 27 3.73 -14.95 -10.96
CA ARG A 27 2.27 -15.06 -10.95
C ARG A 27 1.58 -13.72 -11.24
N ALA A 28 2.11 -12.63 -10.68
CA ALA A 28 1.61 -11.28 -10.96
C ALA A 28 1.78 -10.89 -12.43
N ILE A 29 2.94 -11.21 -13.04
CA ILE A 29 3.17 -10.97 -14.47
C ILE A 29 2.15 -11.76 -15.32
N ALA A 30 2.00 -13.06 -15.05
CA ALA A 30 1.06 -13.91 -15.78
C ALA A 30 -0.39 -13.40 -15.65
N ALA A 31 -0.82 -13.05 -14.44
CA ALA A 31 -2.15 -12.49 -14.19
C ALA A 31 -2.35 -11.15 -14.91
N ASN A 32 -1.38 -10.24 -14.87
CA ASN A 32 -1.45 -8.95 -15.57
C ASN A 32 -1.53 -9.09 -17.10
N GLN A 33 -0.91 -10.13 -17.68
CA GLN A 33 -0.87 -10.33 -19.14
C GLN A 33 -2.09 -11.08 -19.67
N LEU A 34 -2.66 -11.98 -18.88
CA LEU A 34 -3.68 -12.92 -19.35
C LEU A 34 -5.11 -12.53 -18.94
N ALA A 35 -5.28 -11.82 -17.81
CA ALA A 35 -6.59 -11.51 -17.28
C ALA A 35 -7.34 -10.49 -18.14
N ARG A 36 -8.62 -10.76 -18.39
CA ARG A 36 -9.55 -9.83 -19.06
C ARG A 36 -10.50 -9.17 -18.07
N THR A 37 -10.68 -9.74 -16.88
CA THR A 37 -11.51 -9.19 -15.81
C THR A 37 -10.77 -9.21 -14.47
N ALA A 38 -11.26 -8.47 -13.49
CA ALA A 38 -10.70 -8.50 -12.13
C ALA A 38 -10.77 -9.91 -11.50
N ARG A 39 -11.87 -10.64 -11.73
CA ARG A 39 -12.04 -12.02 -11.28
C ARG A 39 -11.02 -12.97 -11.92
N GLU A 40 -10.85 -12.90 -13.24
CA GLU A 40 -9.86 -13.73 -13.95
C GLU A 40 -8.44 -13.47 -13.44
N TRP A 41 -8.10 -12.21 -13.11
CA TRP A 41 -6.80 -11.90 -12.51
C TRP A 41 -6.60 -12.68 -11.21
N CYS A 42 -7.61 -12.70 -10.33
CA CYS A 42 -7.59 -13.46 -9.09
C CYS A 42 -7.44 -14.96 -9.34
N GLU A 43 -8.21 -15.55 -10.26
CA GLU A 43 -8.18 -16.98 -10.59
C GLU A 43 -6.85 -17.42 -11.19
N ILE A 44 -6.19 -16.57 -11.97
CA ILE A 44 -4.86 -16.84 -12.54
C ILE A 44 -3.80 -16.73 -11.46
N PHE A 45 -3.80 -15.65 -10.66
CA PHE A 45 -2.82 -15.42 -9.60
C PHE A 45 -2.91 -16.47 -8.48
N TYR A 46 -4.11 -17.02 -8.22
CA TYR A 46 -4.38 -18.04 -7.22
C TYR A 46 -3.57 -19.33 -7.43
N ARG A 47 -3.25 -19.66 -8.67
CA ARG A 47 -2.59 -20.93 -9.04
C ARG A 47 -1.15 -20.97 -8.54
N TYR A 48 -0.70 -22.14 -8.07
CA TYR A 48 0.68 -22.39 -7.62
C TYR A 48 1.16 -21.38 -6.57
N ASN A 49 0.29 -21.04 -5.61
CA ASN A 49 0.61 -20.16 -4.50
C ASN A 49 1.92 -20.60 -3.81
N SER A 50 2.88 -19.69 -3.74
CA SER A 50 4.17 -19.91 -3.06
C SER A 50 4.19 -19.51 -1.59
N GLY A 51 3.20 -18.75 -1.10
CA GLY A 51 3.29 -18.17 0.24
C GLY A 51 4.42 -17.16 0.41
N THR A 52 4.98 -16.66 -0.69
CA THR A 52 6.07 -15.67 -0.69
C THR A 52 5.56 -14.34 -1.22
N TYR A 53 6.06 -13.23 -0.68
CA TYR A 53 5.56 -11.88 -0.94
C TYR A 53 4.03 -11.81 -0.77
N ASN A 54 3.61 -12.10 0.47
CA ASN A 54 2.20 -12.19 0.86
C ASN A 54 1.58 -10.80 0.89
N ASN A 55 0.64 -10.55 0.00
CA ASN A 55 0.07 -9.23 -0.22
C ASN A 55 -1.46 -9.26 -0.20
N GLN A 56 -2.03 -8.10 0.09
CA GLN A 56 -3.38 -7.74 -0.27
C GLN A 56 -3.34 -7.03 -1.63
N TRP A 57 -3.75 -7.73 -2.68
CA TRP A 57 -3.89 -7.22 -4.03
C TRP A 57 -5.24 -6.56 -4.23
N ILE A 58 -5.24 -5.41 -4.87
CA ILE A 58 -6.41 -4.64 -5.26
C ILE A 58 -6.46 -4.57 -6.78
N ILE A 59 -7.55 -5.09 -7.35
CA ILE A 59 -7.77 -5.19 -8.79
C ILE A 59 -9.02 -4.38 -9.14
N LEU A 60 -8.81 -3.22 -9.76
CA LEU A 60 -9.86 -2.32 -10.21
C LEU A 60 -10.07 -2.50 -11.71
N ASP A 61 -11.29 -2.84 -12.13
CA ASP A 61 -11.64 -3.00 -13.54
C ASP A 61 -12.38 -1.75 -14.07
N TYR A 62 -11.63 -0.84 -14.68
CA TYR A 62 -12.20 0.38 -15.26
C TYR A 62 -13.19 0.13 -16.40
N LYS A 63 -13.25 -1.07 -17.00
CA LYS A 63 -14.29 -1.40 -18.00
C LYS A 63 -15.69 -1.39 -17.40
N ASN A 64 -15.80 -1.67 -16.09
CA ASN A 64 -17.06 -1.66 -15.35
C ASN A 64 -17.32 -0.31 -14.64
N PHE A 65 -16.52 0.72 -14.93
CA PHE A 65 -16.70 2.06 -14.39
C PHE A 65 -17.17 3.03 -15.47
N GLN A 66 -18.30 3.70 -15.22
CA GLN A 66 -18.82 4.76 -16.07
C GLN A 66 -18.85 6.09 -15.29
N PRO A 67 -18.13 7.13 -15.77
CA PRO A 67 -18.18 8.46 -15.14
C PRO A 67 -19.61 8.99 -15.00
N TYR A 68 -19.89 9.65 -13.87
CA TYR A 68 -21.19 10.28 -13.55
C TYR A 68 -22.37 9.30 -13.43
N LYS A 69 -22.10 8.00 -13.32
CA LYS A 69 -23.10 6.97 -12.99
C LYS A 69 -22.82 6.37 -11.61
N PRO A 70 -23.85 5.83 -10.93
CA PRO A 70 -23.63 5.06 -9.71
C PRO A 70 -22.67 3.90 -9.97
N LEU A 71 -21.83 3.57 -8.98
CA LEU A 71 -20.97 2.38 -9.07
C LEU A 71 -21.85 1.10 -9.13
N PRO A 72 -21.42 0.08 -9.90
CA PRO A 72 -22.08 -1.21 -9.91
C PRO A 72 -21.91 -1.90 -8.55
N ASP A 73 -22.81 -2.84 -8.25
CA ASP A 73 -22.74 -3.63 -7.01
C ASP A 73 -21.68 -4.74 -7.09
N TYR A 74 -21.23 -5.10 -8.29
CA TYR A 74 -20.32 -6.21 -8.58
C TYR A 74 -19.32 -5.85 -9.68
N ASP A 75 -18.27 -6.66 -9.79
CA ASP A 75 -17.26 -6.72 -10.86
C ASP A 75 -16.38 -5.47 -11.08
N LEU A 76 -16.46 -4.46 -10.21
CA LEU A 76 -15.62 -3.27 -10.30
C LEU A 76 -14.30 -3.42 -9.53
N LEU A 77 -14.34 -3.91 -8.29
CA LEU A 77 -13.18 -3.97 -7.40
C LEU A 77 -13.08 -5.34 -6.73
N PHE A 78 -11.96 -6.03 -6.94
CA PHE A 78 -11.63 -7.25 -6.22
C PHE A 78 -10.47 -7.02 -5.26
N VAL A 79 -10.53 -7.72 -4.13
CA VAL A 79 -9.41 -7.89 -3.21
C VAL A 79 -8.99 -9.35 -3.21
N LEU A 80 -7.70 -9.61 -3.32
CA LEU A 80 -7.10 -10.93 -3.15
C LEU A 80 -6.05 -10.87 -2.05
N GLU A 81 -6.07 -11.82 -1.13
CA GLU A 81 -5.07 -11.92 -0.08
C GLU A 81 -4.42 -13.30 -0.06
N GLN A 82 -3.12 -13.31 0.14
CA GLN A 82 -2.30 -14.51 0.11
C GLN A 82 -1.59 -14.72 1.44
N MET A 83 -1.53 -15.98 1.86
CA MET A 83 -0.65 -16.53 2.89
C MET A 83 -0.01 -17.83 2.40
N PRO A 84 1.04 -18.35 3.06
CA PRO A 84 1.50 -19.72 2.79
C PRO A 84 0.38 -20.74 2.98
N GLY A 85 0.05 -21.46 1.91
CA GLY A 85 -0.99 -22.49 1.90
C GLY A 85 -2.42 -22.01 1.66
N LEU A 86 -2.70 -20.70 1.64
CA LEU A 86 -4.05 -20.18 1.41
C LEU A 86 -4.04 -18.88 0.59
N ILE A 87 -4.94 -18.79 -0.38
CA ILE A 87 -5.33 -17.54 -1.02
C ILE A 87 -6.85 -17.42 -0.91
N GLU A 88 -7.33 -16.23 -0.62
CA GLU A 88 -8.75 -15.89 -0.76
C GLU A 88 -8.91 -14.62 -1.57
N TYR A 89 -10.03 -14.48 -2.27
CA TYR A 89 -10.38 -13.25 -2.95
C TYR A 89 -11.88 -13.02 -2.91
N GLU A 90 -12.28 -11.75 -2.86
CA GLU A 90 -13.68 -11.33 -2.81
C GLU A 90 -13.91 -10.10 -3.70
N ASP A 91 -15.13 -10.02 -4.24
CA ASP A 91 -15.63 -8.82 -4.88
C ASP A 91 -16.09 -7.83 -3.81
N VAL A 92 -15.44 -6.68 -3.75
CA VAL A 92 -15.67 -5.62 -2.77
C VAL A 92 -16.31 -4.38 -3.41
N SER A 93 -16.90 -4.51 -4.60
CA SER A 93 -17.53 -3.41 -5.34
C SER A 93 -18.64 -2.72 -4.55
N LYS A 94 -19.52 -3.50 -3.90
CA LYS A 94 -20.55 -2.98 -3.00
C LYS A 94 -19.96 -2.18 -1.83
N SER A 95 -18.88 -2.68 -1.22
CA SER A 95 -18.20 -1.99 -0.12
C SER A 95 -17.59 -0.65 -0.58
N LEU A 96 -16.97 -0.64 -1.77
CA LEU A 96 -16.45 0.59 -2.38
C LEU A 96 -17.58 1.60 -2.64
N LYS A 97 -18.73 1.14 -3.15
CA LYS A 97 -19.91 1.97 -3.41
C LYS A 97 -20.47 2.60 -2.14
N GLU A 98 -20.64 1.80 -1.09
CA GLU A 98 -21.21 2.27 0.19
C GLU A 98 -20.27 3.20 0.94
N ASN A 99 -18.97 2.88 0.98
CA ASN A 99 -17.99 3.66 1.72
C ASN A 99 -17.41 4.84 0.92
N THR A 100 -17.56 4.85 -0.40
CA THR A 100 -16.98 5.81 -1.36
C THR A 100 -15.46 5.76 -1.52
N TYR A 101 -14.77 4.88 -0.79
CA TYR A 101 -13.34 4.61 -0.92
C TYR A 101 -13.02 3.18 -0.50
N PHE A 102 -11.86 2.71 -0.93
CA PHE A 102 -11.24 1.49 -0.42
C PHE A 102 -9.78 1.79 -0.07
N ALA A 103 -9.36 1.47 1.15
CA ALA A 103 -8.01 1.74 1.62
C ALA A 103 -7.30 0.44 2.04
N THR A 104 -6.01 0.37 1.75
CA THR A 104 -5.13 -0.76 2.05
C THR A 104 -3.88 -0.25 2.77
N TYR A 105 -3.45 -0.96 3.82
CA TYR A 105 -2.40 -0.49 4.74
C TYR A 105 -1.75 -1.64 5.52
N ASN A 106 -1.38 -2.72 4.82
CA ASN A 106 -0.64 -3.86 5.37
C ASN A 106 -1.37 -4.67 6.47
N ILE A 107 -2.70 -4.60 6.52
CA ILE A 107 -3.53 -5.38 7.44
C ILE A 107 -4.59 -6.12 6.63
N PRO A 108 -4.73 -7.46 6.80
CA PRO A 108 -5.63 -8.23 5.98
C PRO A 108 -7.12 -7.86 6.13
N ILE A 109 -7.73 -7.72 4.95
CA ILE A 109 -9.07 -8.01 4.46
C ILE A 109 -9.93 -9.03 5.18
N LEU A 110 -9.61 -10.25 4.79
CA LEU A 110 -10.53 -11.35 4.68
C LEU A 110 -10.45 -12.10 5.99
N PRO A 111 -11.59 -12.36 6.67
CA PRO A 111 -11.57 -12.86 8.05
C PRO A 111 -10.73 -14.11 8.26
N LYS A 112 -10.72 -15.03 7.30
CA LYS A 112 -9.90 -16.25 7.37
C LYS A 112 -8.42 -15.94 7.24
N ILE A 113 -8.02 -15.05 6.34
CA ILE A 113 -6.61 -14.64 6.20
C ILE A 113 -6.16 -13.89 7.44
N PHE A 114 -6.98 -12.97 7.97
CA PHE A 114 -6.69 -12.22 9.19
C PHE A 114 -6.42 -13.13 10.39
N LYS A 115 -7.30 -14.12 10.61
CA LYS A 115 -7.13 -15.12 11.66
C LYS A 115 -5.96 -16.08 11.42
N LEU A 116 -5.85 -16.64 10.21
CA LEU A 116 -4.82 -17.63 9.87
C LEU A 116 -3.42 -17.05 10.03
N SER A 117 -3.22 -15.81 9.58
CA SER A 117 -1.93 -15.10 9.63
C SER A 117 -1.57 -14.59 11.02
N GLY A 118 -2.47 -14.69 12.01
CA GLY A 118 -2.23 -14.33 13.40
C GLY A 118 -2.46 -12.86 13.75
N TYR A 119 -3.09 -12.06 12.88
CA TYR A 119 -3.38 -10.66 13.19
C TYR A 119 -4.42 -10.50 14.31
N ASP A 120 -5.33 -11.46 14.48
CA ASP A 120 -6.31 -11.52 15.57
C ASP A 120 -5.64 -11.48 16.94
N LYS A 121 -4.57 -12.25 17.12
CA LYS A 121 -3.78 -12.24 18.37
C LYS A 121 -2.96 -10.97 18.53
N MET A 122 -2.43 -10.44 17.44
CA MET A 122 -1.58 -9.23 17.48
C MET A 122 -2.39 -7.99 17.82
N GLU A 123 -3.64 -7.87 17.35
CA GLU A 123 -4.49 -6.71 17.62
C GLU A 123 -4.98 -6.64 19.07
N GLU A 124 -5.04 -7.77 19.80
CA GLU A 124 -5.32 -7.78 21.25
C GLU A 124 -4.28 -6.98 22.04
N SER A 125 -3.04 -6.95 21.56
CA SER A 125 -1.92 -6.28 22.25
C SER A 125 -1.64 -4.89 21.70
N TYR A 126 -1.87 -4.64 20.40
CA TYR A 126 -1.54 -3.37 19.77
C TYR A 126 -2.54 -2.95 18.69
N ASP A 127 -3.12 -1.75 18.83
CA ASP A 127 -3.90 -1.04 17.81
C ASP A 127 -3.19 -0.98 16.43
N TRP A 128 -1.86 -1.07 16.41
CA TRP A 128 -1.03 -1.09 15.19
C TRP A 128 -1.43 -2.17 14.20
N PHE A 129 -1.93 -3.31 14.70
CA PHE A 129 -2.36 -4.45 13.88
C PHE A 129 -3.88 -4.50 13.67
N SER A 130 -4.61 -3.57 14.29
CA SER A 130 -6.06 -3.49 14.16
C SER A 130 -6.46 -2.85 12.84
N ARG A 131 -7.40 -3.51 12.16
CA ARG A 131 -7.95 -3.06 10.88
C ARG A 131 -8.62 -1.68 10.98
N THR A 132 -9.27 -1.38 12.09
CA THR A 132 -10.04 -0.14 12.26
C THR A 132 -9.33 0.85 13.17
N ASN A 133 -8.50 0.36 14.11
CA ASN A 133 -7.87 1.21 15.11
C ASN A 133 -6.43 1.63 14.81
N SER A 134 -5.78 1.04 13.80
CA SER A 134 -4.44 1.47 13.39
C SER A 134 -4.44 2.93 12.92
N ALA A 135 -3.29 3.59 13.05
CA ALA A 135 -3.13 5.01 12.69
C ALA A 135 -3.56 5.29 11.25
N ARG A 136 -3.14 4.46 10.29
CA ARG A 136 -3.51 4.61 8.87
C ARG A 136 -5.01 4.42 8.64
N ALA A 137 -5.64 3.43 9.28
CA ALA A 137 -7.09 3.25 9.19
C ALA A 137 -7.85 4.48 9.69
N LYS A 138 -7.43 5.03 10.84
CA LYS A 138 -8.03 6.24 11.43
C LYS A 138 -7.80 7.48 10.55
N ILE A 139 -6.60 7.65 9.98
CA ILE A 139 -6.29 8.78 9.06
C ILE A 139 -7.13 8.67 7.78
N PHE A 140 -7.18 7.49 7.15
CA PHE A 140 -8.03 7.30 5.97
C PHE A 140 -9.48 7.59 6.29
N LYS A 141 -10.04 7.02 7.37
CA LYS A 141 -11.42 7.28 7.80
C LYS A 141 -11.70 8.77 8.02
N ARG A 142 -10.75 9.52 8.57
CA ARG A 142 -10.88 10.98 8.81
C ARG A 142 -10.81 11.79 7.52
N ASP A 143 -9.91 11.44 6.60
CA ASP A 143 -9.47 12.35 5.53
C ASP A 143 -9.84 11.91 4.11
N HIS A 144 -10.34 10.68 3.89
CA HIS A 144 -10.62 10.18 2.54
C HIS A 144 -11.61 11.08 1.77
N SER A 145 -12.60 11.66 2.44
CA SER A 145 -13.61 12.53 1.84
C SER A 145 -13.06 13.88 1.35
N LYS A 146 -11.84 14.25 1.77
CA LYS A 146 -11.14 15.45 1.29
C LYS A 146 -10.52 15.26 -0.09
N VAL A 147 -10.43 14.01 -0.56
CA VAL A 147 -9.90 13.67 -1.89
C VAL A 147 -10.97 13.87 -2.94
N VAL A 148 -10.85 14.95 -3.71
CA VAL A 148 -11.80 15.32 -4.77
C VAL A 148 -11.16 15.36 -6.16
N ASN A 149 -9.84 15.25 -6.23
CA ASN A 149 -9.05 15.25 -7.46
C ASN A 149 -7.65 14.64 -7.23
N LEU A 150 -6.82 14.58 -8.26
CA LEU A 150 -5.47 13.99 -8.18
C LEU A 150 -4.51 14.77 -7.28
N GLU A 151 -4.69 16.09 -7.13
CA GLU A 151 -3.85 16.91 -6.27
C GLU A 151 -4.13 16.61 -4.79
N THR A 152 -5.42 16.60 -4.41
CA THR A 152 -5.84 16.21 -3.05
C THR A 152 -5.57 14.74 -2.75
N LEU A 153 -5.61 13.86 -3.75
CA LEU A 153 -5.15 12.47 -3.61
C LEU A 153 -3.64 12.41 -3.29
N GLN A 154 -2.82 13.16 -4.04
CA GLN A 154 -1.38 13.25 -3.77
C GLN A 154 -1.12 13.77 -2.35
N THR A 155 -1.84 14.81 -1.92
CA THR A 155 -1.75 15.36 -0.56
C THR A 155 -2.03 14.30 0.51
N LEU A 156 -3.11 13.52 0.37
CA LEU A 156 -3.42 12.44 1.31
C LEU A 156 -2.37 11.32 1.28
N MET A 157 -1.98 10.87 0.09
CA MET A 157 -1.06 9.75 -0.06
C MET A 157 0.37 10.09 0.35
N ARG A 158 0.73 11.36 0.39
CA ARG A 158 2.02 11.87 0.92
C ARG A 158 1.91 12.40 2.35
N TYR A 159 0.76 12.22 3.00
CA TYR A 159 0.52 12.78 4.31
C TYR A 159 1.46 12.21 5.38
N ASN A 160 2.25 13.10 5.98
CA ASN A 160 3.02 12.83 7.19
C ASN A 160 3.19 14.11 8.00
N ASN A 161 2.42 14.25 9.09
CA ASN A 161 2.51 15.36 10.04
C ASN A 161 2.65 14.84 11.48
N PHE A 162 3.50 13.81 11.64
CA PHE A 162 3.52 12.94 12.82
C PHE A 162 3.75 13.64 14.16
N THR A 163 4.44 14.78 14.18
CA THR A 163 4.69 15.54 15.41
C THR A 163 3.45 16.30 15.91
N ARG A 164 2.46 16.52 15.04
CA ARG A 164 1.25 17.32 15.34
C ARG A 164 -0.04 16.50 15.25
N ASP A 165 -0.10 15.51 14.37
CA ASP A 165 -1.28 14.65 14.25
C ASP A 165 -1.42 13.75 15.49
N THR A 166 -2.56 13.85 16.17
CA THR A 166 -2.86 13.04 17.36
C THR A 166 -2.98 11.56 17.02
N LEU A 167 -3.29 11.20 15.77
CA LEU A 167 -3.35 9.81 15.30
C LEU A 167 -1.97 9.16 15.14
N SER A 168 -0.90 9.96 15.15
CA SER A 168 0.48 9.46 15.11
C SER A 168 1.11 9.26 16.50
N ARG A 169 0.35 9.52 17.57
CA ARG A 169 0.80 9.34 18.95
C ARG A 169 0.93 7.87 19.32
N CYS A 170 1.91 7.57 20.17
CA CYS A 170 2.09 6.25 20.77
C CYS A 170 2.53 6.37 22.23
N ASN A 171 2.42 5.26 22.97
CA ASN A 171 3.05 5.13 24.28
C ASN A 171 4.56 4.89 24.10
N CYS A 172 5.25 5.92 23.65
CA CYS A 172 6.63 5.91 23.19
C CYS A 172 7.32 7.20 23.65
N THR A 173 8.64 7.26 23.53
CA THR A 173 9.42 8.49 23.79
C THR A 173 10.33 8.75 22.59
N PRO A 174 10.19 9.89 21.88
CA PRO A 174 9.12 10.90 21.96
C PRO A 174 7.70 10.31 21.76
N PRO A 175 6.61 10.98 22.18
CA PRO A 175 5.24 10.41 22.24
C PRO A 175 4.53 10.32 20.88
N TYR A 176 5.29 10.10 19.81
CA TYR A 176 4.82 9.94 18.45
C TYR A 176 5.80 9.08 17.65
N THR A 177 5.35 8.58 16.51
CA THR A 177 6.24 7.96 15.52
C THR A 177 5.93 8.44 14.11
N ALA A 178 6.97 8.73 13.36
CA ALA A 178 6.90 9.09 11.94
C ALA A 178 6.46 7.94 11.03
N GLN A 179 6.31 6.73 11.58
CA GLN A 179 5.77 5.55 10.90
C GLN A 179 4.23 5.49 10.95
N ALA A 180 3.59 6.20 11.90
CA ALA A 180 2.14 6.19 12.12
C ALA A 180 1.41 7.21 11.22
N THR A 181 1.69 7.18 9.92
CA THR A 181 1.17 8.11 8.91
C THR A 181 0.88 7.37 7.61
N ILE A 182 0.27 8.04 6.61
CA ILE A 182 0.05 7.41 5.30
C ILE A 182 1.41 7.18 4.60
N SER A 183 2.29 8.17 4.67
CA SER A 183 3.58 8.18 4.01
C SER A 183 4.72 8.20 5.05
N ALA A 184 5.13 7.03 5.54
CA ALA A 184 6.06 6.91 6.66
C ALA A 184 7.43 7.57 6.42
N ARG A 185 8.05 8.06 7.50
CA ARG A 185 9.41 8.68 7.55
C ARG A 185 10.22 8.17 8.75
N GLY A 186 10.56 6.89 8.76
CA GLY A 186 11.30 6.27 9.88
C GLY A 186 12.66 6.91 10.16
N ASP A 187 13.23 7.62 9.17
CA ASP A 187 14.48 8.37 9.29
C ASP A 187 14.37 9.61 10.20
N LEU A 188 13.15 10.08 10.48
CA LEU A 188 12.89 11.24 11.34
C LEU A 188 12.57 10.88 12.80
N ASN A 189 12.47 9.59 13.12
CA ASN A 189 12.32 9.14 14.49
C ASN A 189 13.64 9.34 15.27
N ASP A 190 13.57 9.40 16.60
CA ASP A 190 14.76 9.54 17.44
C ASP A 190 15.48 8.18 17.51
N PRO A 191 16.77 8.08 17.12
CA PRO A 191 17.54 6.84 17.25
C PRO A 191 17.68 6.35 18.71
N ASN A 192 17.55 7.25 19.69
CA ASN A 192 17.56 6.92 21.12
C ASN A 192 16.14 6.81 21.71
N GLY A 193 15.11 6.89 20.86
CA GLY A 193 13.73 6.81 21.29
C GLY A 193 13.30 5.39 21.71
N THR A 194 12.33 5.33 22.61
CA THR A 194 11.71 4.08 23.07
C THR A 194 10.38 3.89 22.36
N TYR A 195 10.23 2.78 21.64
CA TYR A 195 9.05 2.49 20.83
C TYR A 195 8.44 1.13 21.19
N PRO A 196 7.10 0.99 21.28
CA PRO A 196 6.44 -0.28 21.61
C PRO A 196 6.74 -1.42 20.65
N LEU A 197 6.96 -1.08 19.38
CA LEU A 197 7.25 -2.02 18.31
C LEU A 197 8.47 -1.53 17.55
N TRP A 198 9.36 -2.44 17.17
CA TRP A 198 10.53 -2.12 16.34
C TRP A 198 10.13 -1.45 15.01
N ARG A 199 8.94 -1.77 14.47
CA ARG A 199 8.41 -1.15 13.23
C ARG A 199 8.10 0.34 13.39
N MET A 200 7.98 0.82 14.62
CA MET A 200 7.70 2.22 14.95
C MET A 200 8.99 3.02 15.21
N SER A 201 10.16 2.38 15.27
CA SER A 201 11.39 3.03 15.66
C SER A 201 12.08 3.78 14.52
N TYR A 202 13.21 4.40 14.85
CA TYR A 202 14.18 4.92 13.89
C TYR A 202 14.63 3.84 12.90
N GLY A 203 14.73 4.20 11.63
CA GLY A 203 15.27 3.32 10.60
C GLY A 203 15.36 3.96 9.23
N ASN A 204 16.22 3.39 8.38
CA ASN A 204 16.28 3.73 6.96
C ASN A 204 15.10 3.09 6.19
N HIS A 205 13.89 3.53 6.51
CA HIS A 205 12.65 2.98 5.96
C HIS A 205 11.56 4.04 5.94
N GLY A 206 10.77 4.08 4.87
CA GLY A 206 9.66 5.00 4.72
C GLY A 206 9.00 4.85 3.36
N ALA A 207 8.04 5.73 3.09
CA ALA A 207 7.50 5.88 1.74
C ALA A 207 8.52 6.59 0.84
N LEU A 208 8.71 6.09 -0.37
CA LEU A 208 9.70 6.59 -1.32
C LEU A 208 9.07 7.23 -2.56
N ASP A 209 7.77 7.02 -2.79
CA ASP A 209 7.10 7.49 -3.98
C ASP A 209 5.61 7.74 -3.76
N TYR A 210 4.99 8.29 -4.81
CA TYR A 210 3.56 8.34 -5.02
C TYR A 210 3.28 8.02 -6.49
N LYS A 211 2.23 7.22 -6.74
CA LYS A 211 1.66 7.01 -8.07
C LYS A 211 0.16 7.26 -8.00
N GLY A 212 -0.34 8.18 -8.82
CA GLY A 212 -1.75 8.60 -8.87
C GLY A 212 -2.36 8.38 -10.23
N ASN A 213 -3.59 7.87 -10.29
CA ASN A 213 -4.31 7.67 -11.54
C ASN A 213 -5.78 8.06 -11.38
N ASN A 214 -6.44 8.37 -12.48
CA ASN A 214 -7.89 8.53 -12.57
C ASN A 214 -8.39 7.93 -13.89
N TYR A 215 -9.70 7.92 -14.10
CA TYR A 215 -10.28 7.35 -15.32
C TYR A 215 -9.66 7.92 -16.61
N GLN A 216 -9.40 9.23 -16.68
CA GLN A 216 -8.87 9.89 -17.88
C GLN A 216 -7.42 9.51 -18.17
N LEU A 217 -6.56 9.52 -17.15
CA LEU A 217 -5.17 9.11 -17.28
C LEU A 217 -5.07 7.63 -17.64
N PHE A 218 -5.89 6.78 -17.02
CA PHE A 218 -5.95 5.35 -17.35
C PHE A 218 -6.26 5.12 -18.85
N LYS A 219 -7.22 5.85 -19.44
CA LYS A 219 -7.54 5.72 -20.88
C LYS A 219 -6.35 6.02 -21.78
N ARG A 220 -5.44 6.89 -21.33
CA ARG A 220 -4.24 7.30 -22.07
C ARG A 220 -2.99 6.52 -21.68
N LEU A 221 -3.13 5.53 -20.78
CA LEU A 221 -2.03 4.78 -20.18
C LEU A 221 -1.04 5.67 -19.39
N GLU A 222 -1.52 6.81 -18.90
CA GLU A 222 -0.74 7.79 -18.14
C GLU A 222 -1.00 7.64 -16.63
N PHE A 223 -0.12 8.23 -15.82
CA PHE A 223 -0.30 8.38 -14.39
C PHE A 223 0.58 9.52 -13.86
N ARG A 224 0.26 10.03 -12.67
CA ARG A 224 1.13 10.95 -11.94
C ARG A 224 2.13 10.17 -11.10
N ALA A 225 3.37 10.60 -11.11
CA ALA A 225 4.45 9.98 -10.35
C ALA A 225 5.24 11.05 -9.59
N LEU A 226 5.58 10.76 -8.34
CA LEU A 226 6.52 11.56 -7.56
C LEU A 226 7.45 10.60 -6.85
N SER A 227 8.75 10.66 -7.12
CA SER A 227 9.76 9.80 -6.50
C SER A 227 10.50 10.56 -5.40
N SER A 228 9.92 10.64 -4.22
CA SER A 228 10.54 11.25 -3.04
C SER A 228 9.82 10.81 -1.77
N PRO A 229 10.51 10.66 -0.63
CA PRO A 229 9.85 10.73 0.67
C PRO A 229 9.02 12.02 0.80
N PRO A 230 7.97 12.03 1.64
CA PRO A 230 7.16 13.23 1.87
C PRO A 230 8.02 14.36 2.44
N TYR A 231 7.75 15.59 2.03
CA TYR A 231 8.48 16.79 2.41
C TYR A 231 7.59 18.03 2.61
N GLU A 232 6.27 17.84 2.62
CA GLU A 232 5.27 18.90 2.70
C GLU A 232 5.09 19.42 4.13
N ASN A 233 5.11 18.52 5.13
CA ASN A 233 5.00 18.87 6.56
C ASN A 233 6.20 18.41 7.39
N VAL A 234 7.21 17.86 6.73
CA VAL A 234 8.45 17.34 7.31
C VAL A 234 9.63 17.76 6.42
N PRO A 235 10.87 17.85 6.93
CA PRO A 235 12.00 18.24 6.10
C PRO A 235 12.23 17.23 4.96
N PRO A 236 12.65 17.69 3.76
CA PRO A 236 13.04 16.78 2.68
C PRO A 236 14.19 15.87 3.13
N PHE A 237 14.16 14.63 2.66
CA PHE A 237 15.23 13.68 2.97
C PHE A 237 16.51 14.08 2.23
N GLN A 238 17.64 14.00 2.92
CA GLN A 238 18.95 14.32 2.34
C GLN A 238 20.00 13.33 2.85
N TRP A 239 20.65 12.58 1.96
CA TRP A 239 21.61 11.54 2.31
C TRP A 239 22.76 12.11 3.14
N SER A 240 23.39 13.20 2.72
CA SER A 240 24.50 13.84 3.44
C SER A 240 24.17 14.26 4.88
N LYS A 241 22.89 14.37 5.24
CA LYS A 241 22.42 14.69 6.60
C LYS A 241 21.88 13.48 7.36
N PHE A 242 21.79 12.32 6.71
CA PHE A 242 21.24 11.12 7.31
C PHE A 242 22.32 10.36 8.09
N ALA A 243 22.02 9.99 9.34
CA ALA A 243 23.02 9.41 10.24
C ALA A 243 23.60 8.07 9.75
N LEU A 244 22.90 7.35 8.86
CA LEU A 244 23.37 6.09 8.29
C LEU A 244 23.98 6.23 6.89
N ALA A 245 24.18 7.45 6.38
CA ALA A 245 24.67 7.66 5.02
C ALA A 245 26.04 7.03 4.75
N ASN A 246 26.95 7.07 5.72
CA ASN A 246 28.27 6.44 5.61
C ASN A 246 28.23 4.91 5.75
N LYS A 247 27.08 4.33 6.14
CA LYS A 247 26.89 2.88 6.33
C LYS A 247 26.08 2.25 5.19
N VAL A 248 25.23 3.04 4.53
CA VAL A 248 24.33 2.58 3.46
C VAL A 248 24.87 3.06 2.13
N LYS A 249 25.23 2.14 1.22
CA LYS A 249 25.58 2.52 -0.15
C LYS A 249 24.35 3.04 -0.89
N HIS A 250 24.49 4.19 -1.54
CA HIS A 250 23.43 4.86 -2.29
C HIS A 250 24.00 5.46 -3.59
N VAL A 251 24.81 4.67 -4.30
CA VAL A 251 25.46 5.09 -5.55
C VAL A 251 24.41 5.43 -6.60
N GLY A 252 24.52 6.61 -7.22
CA GLY A 252 23.58 7.09 -8.23
C GLY A 252 22.33 7.76 -7.67
N HIS A 253 22.13 7.74 -6.34
CA HIS A 253 21.05 8.50 -5.72
C HIS A 253 21.41 10.00 -5.66
N PRO A 254 20.45 10.89 -5.95
CA PRO A 254 20.60 12.31 -5.62
C PRO A 254 20.74 12.49 -4.12
N ASP A 255 21.53 13.48 -3.70
CA ASP A 255 21.74 13.77 -2.27
C ASP A 255 20.43 14.24 -1.61
N LEU A 256 19.78 15.25 -2.20
CA LEU A 256 18.51 15.80 -1.74
C LEU A 256 17.34 15.19 -2.51
N TRP A 257 16.38 14.64 -1.78
CA TRP A 257 15.14 14.09 -2.32
C TRP A 257 14.00 15.09 -2.11
N LYS A 258 13.76 15.88 -3.15
CA LYS A 258 12.69 16.89 -3.20
C LYS A 258 12.25 17.08 -4.66
N PHE A 259 11.76 16.01 -5.26
CA PHE A 259 11.34 15.99 -6.66
C PHE A 259 9.89 16.40 -6.81
N ASP A 260 9.60 17.17 -7.85
CA ASP A 260 8.23 17.53 -8.20
C ASP A 260 7.45 16.33 -8.76
N CYS A 261 6.13 16.40 -8.66
CA CYS A 261 5.24 15.43 -9.29
C CYS A 261 5.25 15.65 -10.81
N ILE A 262 5.39 14.57 -11.57
CA ILE A 262 5.27 14.55 -13.02
C ILE A 262 4.00 13.80 -13.44
N GLU A 263 3.41 14.19 -14.55
CA GLU A 263 2.38 13.40 -15.25
C GLU A 263 3.05 12.73 -16.44
N THR A 264 3.02 11.39 -16.48
CA THR A 264 3.69 10.65 -17.55
C THR A 264 2.98 10.91 -18.88
N LYS A 265 3.78 11.05 -19.94
CA LYS A 265 3.31 11.08 -21.32
C LYS A 265 4.12 10.06 -22.08
N TRP A 266 3.47 9.02 -22.57
CA TRP A 266 4.16 7.97 -23.30
C TRP A 266 4.07 8.22 -24.79
N GLU A 267 5.21 8.22 -25.47
CA GLU A 267 5.25 8.00 -26.92
C GLU A 267 4.93 6.53 -27.19
N THR A 268 3.66 6.18 -27.24
CA THR A 268 3.24 4.86 -27.74
C THR A 268 2.91 4.97 -29.22
N LEU A 269 3.42 4.04 -30.02
CA LEU A 269 3.04 3.88 -31.43
C LEU A 269 1.55 3.50 -31.49
N ASN A 270 0.65 4.47 -31.72
CA ASN A 270 -0.78 4.29 -32.05
C ASN A 270 -1.49 3.07 -31.42
N ILE A 271 -1.46 2.93 -30.08
CA ILE A 271 -2.27 1.93 -29.39
C ILE A 271 -3.60 2.56 -28.99
N ASN A 272 -4.65 2.31 -29.78
CA ASN A 272 -6.02 2.66 -29.39
C ASN A 272 -6.56 1.64 -28.38
N VAL A 273 -6.59 2.00 -27.09
CA VAL A 273 -7.28 1.21 -26.07
C VAL A 273 -8.79 1.34 -26.28
N LYS A 274 -9.43 0.30 -26.84
CA LYS A 274 -10.90 0.20 -26.83
C LYS A 274 -11.33 -0.16 -25.41
N ILE A 275 -11.89 0.83 -24.71
CA ILE A 275 -12.60 0.65 -23.43
C ILE A 275 -14.05 0.42 -23.72
#